data_AF-A4UNW6-F1
#
_entry.id   AF-A4UNW6-F1
#
_cell.length_a   1.000
_cell.length_b   1.000
_cell.length_c   1.000
_cell.angle_alpha   90.00
_cell.angle_beta   90.00
_cell.angle_gamma   90.00
#
_symmetry.space_group_name_H-M   'P 1'
#
loop_
_entity.id
_entity.type
_entity.pdbx_description
1 polymer ?
#
loop_
_entity_poly.entity_id
_entity_poly.type
_entity_poly.pdbx_seq_one_letter_code
_entity_poly.pdbx_strand_id
1 'polypeptide(L)'
;DRRAVVAGNVYYVSDDTPPVSYCDFNHAVMAPLGFRIQEKHMQPLWLLHVFCFLLEVLRFCLQPFKHIAPPLNRQLLVMLNTPFSFGYQKAKRDLGYAPR
;
A
#
# COMPACT_ATOMS: atom_id res chain seq x y z
N ASP A 1 -1.13 33.59 12.92
CA ASP A 1 -0.46 33.36 11.63
C ASP A 1 -0.54 31.88 11.25
N ARG A 2 -1.38 31.48 10.29
CA ARG A 2 -1.66 30.05 10.00
C ARG A 2 -0.41 29.27 9.54
N ARG A 3 0.55 29.96 8.93
CA ARG A 3 1.82 29.36 8.49
C ARG A 3 2.63 28.81 9.65
N ALA A 4 2.63 29.49 10.80
CA ALA A 4 3.34 29.02 12.00
C ALA A 4 2.72 27.74 12.60
N VAL A 5 1.40 27.56 12.44
CA VAL A 5 0.69 26.34 12.89
C VAL A 5 0.96 25.17 11.94
N VAL A 6 1.07 25.44 10.64
CA VAL A 6 1.21 24.38 9.63
C VAL A 6 2.66 23.92 9.44
N ALA A 7 3.64 24.80 9.61
CA ALA A 7 5.05 24.50 9.38
C ALA A 7 5.56 23.34 10.28
N GLY A 8 6.27 22.38 9.68
CA GLY A 8 6.87 21.23 10.38
C GLY A 8 5.91 20.09 10.72
N ASN A 9 4.61 20.23 10.41
CA ASN A 9 3.61 19.21 10.69
C ASN A 9 3.41 18.25 9.51
N VAL A 10 3.28 16.95 9.83
CA VAL A 10 2.84 15.91 8.88
C VAL A 10 1.32 15.81 8.93
N TYR A 11 0.69 15.69 7.75
CA TYR A 11 -0.74 15.58 7.55
C TYR A 11 -1.06 14.40 6.64
N TYR A 12 -2.10 13.66 6.99
CA TYR A 12 -2.66 12.61 6.14
C TYR A 12 -3.89 13.15 5.41
N VAL A 13 -4.05 12.71 4.17
CA VAL A 13 -5.17 13.05 3.29
C VAL A 13 -5.93 11.77 3.03
N SER A 14 -7.22 11.76 3.35
CA SER A 14 -8.15 10.65 3.12
C SER A 14 -9.55 11.21 2.88
N ASP A 15 -10.47 10.35 2.49
CA ASP A 15 -11.91 10.64 2.43
C ASP A 15 -12.65 10.14 3.69
N ASP A 16 -13.97 10.28 3.68
CA ASP A 16 -14.88 9.78 4.73
C ASP A 16 -15.31 8.32 4.48
N THR A 17 -14.71 7.65 3.50
CA THR A 17 -15.03 6.26 3.18
C THR A 17 -14.59 5.35 4.34
N PRO A 18 -15.41 4.37 4.76
CA PRO A 18 -15.01 3.41 5.78
C PRO A 18 -13.70 2.70 5.39
N PRO A 19 -12.80 2.41 6.36
CA PRO A 19 -11.57 1.68 6.07
C PRO A 19 -11.88 0.34 5.39
N VAL A 20 -11.32 0.15 4.20
CA VAL A 20 -11.51 -1.04 3.38
C VAL A 20 -10.14 -1.64 3.04
N SER A 21 -10.07 -2.97 2.95
CA SER A 21 -8.83 -3.60 2.51
C SER A 21 -8.55 -3.26 1.05
N TYR A 22 -7.27 -3.16 0.70
CA TYR A 22 -6.88 -2.86 -0.68
C TYR A 22 -7.42 -3.91 -1.66
N CYS A 23 -7.45 -5.19 -1.27
CA CYS A 23 -8.01 -6.27 -2.10
C CYS A 23 -9.51 -6.07 -2.35
N ASP A 24 -10.28 -5.73 -1.31
CA ASP A 24 -11.73 -5.53 -1.44
C ASP A 24 -12.04 -4.29 -2.27
N PHE A 25 -11.26 -3.22 -2.12
CA PHE A 25 -11.38 -2.03 -2.95
C PHE A 25 -11.12 -2.35 -4.44
N ASN A 26 -10.01 -3.03 -4.74
CA ASN A 26 -9.73 -3.44 -6.12
C ASN A 26 -10.81 -4.39 -6.66
N HIS A 27 -11.37 -5.26 -5.81
CA HIS A 27 -12.51 -6.07 -6.19
C HIS A 27 -13.68 -5.22 -6.65
N ALA A 28 -14.09 -4.26 -5.83
CA ALA A 28 -15.26 -3.43 -6.09
C ALA A 28 -15.10 -2.65 -7.41
N VAL A 29 -13.88 -2.17 -7.70
CA VAL A 29 -13.57 -1.43 -8.93
C VAL A 29 -13.48 -2.35 -10.15
N MET A 30 -12.95 -3.56 -10.00
CA MET A 30 -12.70 -4.47 -11.13
C MET A 30 -13.86 -5.43 -11.42
N ALA A 31 -14.75 -5.70 -10.47
CA ALA A 31 -15.90 -6.58 -10.66
C ALA A 31 -16.80 -6.18 -11.84
N PRO A 32 -17.13 -4.89 -12.05
CA PRO A 32 -17.92 -4.45 -13.20
C PRO A 32 -17.22 -4.69 -14.55
N LEU A 33 -15.89 -4.80 -14.56
CA LEU A 33 -15.10 -5.11 -15.76
C LEU A 33 -15.02 -6.62 -16.03
N GLY A 34 -15.71 -7.45 -15.25
CA GLY A 34 -15.76 -8.90 -15.39
C GLY A 34 -14.66 -9.65 -14.65
N PHE A 35 -13.82 -8.97 -13.86
CA PHE A 35 -12.82 -9.63 -13.04
C PHE A 35 -13.48 -10.28 -11.81
N ARG A 36 -13.15 -11.55 -11.58
CA ARG A 36 -13.56 -12.29 -10.38
C ARG A 36 -12.35 -12.49 -9.49
N ILE A 37 -12.49 -12.21 -8.21
CA ILE A 37 -11.48 -12.57 -7.23
C ILE A 37 -11.70 -14.03 -6.83
N GLN A 38 -10.63 -14.80 -6.79
CA GLN A 38 -10.68 -16.15 -6.23
C GLN A 38 -10.96 -16.05 -4.72
N GLU A 39 -11.91 -16.86 -4.24
CA GLU A 39 -12.13 -17.11 -2.81
C GLU A 39 -10.78 -17.31 -2.11
N LYS A 40 -10.53 -16.52 -1.06
CA LYS A 40 -9.21 -16.31 -0.46
C LYS A 40 -8.62 -17.63 0.05
N HIS A 41 -7.83 -18.31 -0.77
CA HIS A 41 -6.98 -19.40 -0.29
C HIS A 41 -5.87 -18.80 0.57
N MET A 42 -5.76 -19.27 1.81
CA MET A 42 -4.74 -18.81 2.74
C MET A 42 -3.36 -19.22 2.22
N GLN A 43 -2.72 -18.33 1.47
CA GLN A 43 -1.36 -18.50 0.99
C GLN A 43 -0.43 -18.39 2.20
N PRO A 44 0.42 -19.38 2.48
CA PRO A 44 1.35 -19.30 3.59
C PRO A 44 2.37 -18.18 3.33
N LEU A 45 2.31 -17.12 4.13
CA LEU A 45 3.16 -15.92 3.98
C LEU A 45 4.66 -16.23 3.99
N TRP A 46 5.06 -17.30 4.68
CA TRP A 46 6.46 -17.74 4.73
C TRP A 46 6.96 -18.23 3.36
N LEU A 47 6.13 -18.91 2.56
CA LEU A 47 6.51 -19.33 1.20
C LEU A 47 6.75 -18.11 0.32
N LEU A 48 5.84 -17.13 0.38
CA LEU A 48 5.99 -15.86 -0.35
C LEU A 48 7.24 -15.10 0.11
N HIS A 49 7.56 -15.13 1.41
CA HIS A 49 8.77 -14.50 1.94
C HIS A 49 10.04 -15.14 1.38
N VAL A 50 10.13 -16.47 1.37
CA VAL A 50 11.26 -17.21 0.77
C VAL A 50 11.34 -16.90 -0.73
N PHE A 51 10.22 -16.88 -1.44
CA PHE A 51 10.18 -16.55 -2.86
C PHE A 51 10.71 -15.12 -3.14
N CYS A 52 10.26 -14.12 -2.38
CA CYS A 52 10.77 -12.75 -2.47
C CYS A 52 12.27 -12.67 -2.19
N PHE A 53 12.77 -13.43 -1.21
CA PHE A 53 14.20 -13.51 -0.91
C PHE A 53 15.00 -14.06 -2.10
N LEU A 54 14.52 -15.13 -2.75
CA LEU A 54 15.16 -15.68 -3.94
C LEU A 54 15.20 -14.68 -5.10
N LEU A 55 14.14 -13.91 -5.31
CA LEU A 55 14.12 -12.84 -6.32
C LEU A 55 15.12 -11.72 -6.01
N GLU A 56 15.28 -11.36 -4.74
CA GLU A 56 16.28 -10.37 -4.30
C GLU A 56 17.70 -10.87 -4.51
N VAL A 57 17.99 -12.15 -4.22
CA VAL A 57 19.28 -12.79 -4.50
C VAL A 57 19.55 -12.82 -6.00
N LEU A 58 18.56 -13.23 -6.81
CA LEU A 58 18.67 -13.23 -8.27
C LEU A 58 18.95 -11.83 -8.80
N ARG A 59 18.23 -10.81 -8.30
CA ARG A 59 18.48 -9.41 -8.64
C ARG A 59 19.91 -9.02 -8.31
N PHE A 60 20.40 -9.35 -7.11
CA PHE A 60 21.77 -9.05 -6.69
C PHE A 60 22.81 -9.69 -7.61
N CYS A 61 22.61 -10.95 -8.02
CA CYS A 61 23.49 -11.64 -8.96
C CYS A 61 23.44 -11.05 -10.38
N LEU A 62 22.28 -10.56 -10.83
CA LEU A 62 22.09 -9.98 -12.16
C LEU A 62 22.42 -8.49 -12.24
N GLN A 63 22.43 -7.80 -11.10
CA GLN A 63 22.76 -6.37 -10.97
C GLN A 63 24.05 -5.94 -11.69
N PRO A 64 25.16 -6.72 -11.68
CA PRO A 64 26.36 -6.34 -12.44
C PRO A 64 26.18 -6.32 -13.96
N PHE A 65 25.17 -7.03 -14.50
CA PHE A 65 24.93 -7.12 -15.94
C PHE A 65 23.78 -6.22 -16.40
N LYS A 66 22.70 -6.16 -15.62
CA LYS A 66 21.50 -5.37 -15.96
C LYS A 66 20.75 -4.98 -14.70
N HIS A 67 20.33 -3.72 -14.64
CA HIS A 67 19.44 -3.28 -13.58
C HIS A 67 18.03 -3.85 -13.82
N ILE A 68 17.63 -4.81 -12.98
CA ILE A 68 16.30 -5.41 -12.97
C ILE A 68 15.60 -5.00 -11.68
N ALA A 69 14.38 -4.50 -11.80
CA ALA A 69 13.49 -4.24 -10.68
C ALA A 69 12.51 -5.40 -10.56
N PRO A 70 12.61 -6.26 -9.53
CA PRO A 70 11.68 -7.36 -9.36
C PRO A 70 10.28 -6.80 -9.04
N PRO A 71 9.22 -7.39 -9.62
CA PRO A 71 7.85 -6.93 -9.39
C PRO A 71 7.38 -7.16 -7.94
N LEU A 72 8.04 -8.09 -7.22
CA LEU A 72 7.74 -8.44 -5.85
C LEU A 72 9.04 -8.43 -5.02
N ASN A 73 8.97 -7.87 -3.81
CA ASN A 73 10.07 -7.84 -2.84
C ASN A 73 9.52 -8.01 -1.42
N ARG A 74 10.39 -8.26 -0.44
CA ARG A 74 9.96 -8.51 0.94
C ARG A 74 9.29 -7.29 1.60
N GLN A 75 9.74 -6.07 1.28
CA GLN A 75 9.12 -4.84 1.79
C GLN A 75 7.66 -4.73 1.32
N LEU A 76 7.41 -4.96 0.04
CA LEU A 76 6.08 -4.92 -0.56
C LEU A 76 5.20 -6.01 0.04
N LEU A 77 5.74 -7.21 0.26
CA LEU A 77 5.01 -8.30 0.92
C LEU A 77 4.55 -7.91 2.34
N VAL A 78 5.43 -7.32 3.15
CA VAL A 78 5.07 -6.85 4.50
C VAL A 78 4.06 -5.71 4.43
N MET A 79 4.25 -4.76 3.52
CA MET A 79 3.34 -3.62 3.34
C MET A 79 1.93 -4.07 2.95
N LEU A 80 1.80 -5.05 2.05
CA LEU A 80 0.48 -5.55 1.59
C LEU A 80 -0.23 -6.42 2.63
N ASN A 81 0.51 -7.01 3.57
CA ASN A 81 -0.05 -7.89 4.61
C ASN A 81 -0.21 -7.19 5.97
N THR A 82 0.26 -5.95 6.11
CA THR A 82 0.09 -5.14 7.31
C THR A 82 -1.04 -4.14 7.09
N PRO A 83 -2.11 -4.15 7.90
CA PRO A 83 -3.13 -3.12 7.80
C PRO A 83 -2.59 -1.79 8.31
N PHE A 84 -2.82 -0.72 7.55
CA PHE A 84 -2.51 0.65 7.95
C PHE A 84 -3.80 1.47 8.00
N SER A 85 -3.99 2.26 9.05
CA SER A 85 -5.10 3.20 9.18
C SER A 85 -4.58 4.55 9.64
N PHE A 86 -5.05 5.61 9.01
CA PHE A 86 -4.63 6.98 9.31
C PHE A 86 -5.83 7.91 9.38
N GLY A 87 -5.74 8.91 10.25
CA GLY A 87 -6.77 9.93 10.42
C GLY A 87 -6.38 11.23 9.72
N TYR A 88 -7.31 11.80 8.95
CA TYR A 88 -7.11 13.09 8.28
C TYR A 88 -7.60 14.29 9.12
N GLN A 89 -8.06 14.06 10.36
CA GLN A 89 -8.65 15.09 11.25
C GLN A 89 -7.72 16.29 11.49
N LYS A 90 -6.41 16.05 11.53
CA LYS A 90 -5.40 17.10 11.65
C LYS A 90 -5.40 18.02 10.43
N ALA A 91 -5.50 17.45 9.21
CA ALA A 91 -5.62 18.22 7.98
C ALA A 91 -6.94 19.01 7.94
N LYS A 92 -8.05 18.42 8.40
CA LYS A 92 -9.35 19.09 8.49
C LYS A 92 -9.29 20.32 9.39
N ARG A 93 -8.65 20.21 10.56
CA ARG A 93 -8.53 21.30 11.54
C ARG A 93 -7.59 22.41 11.10
N ASP A 94 -6.38 22.06 10.69
CA ASP A 94 -5.30 23.05 10.51
C ASP A 94 -5.27 23.62 9.09
N LEU A 95 -5.71 22.84 8.09
CA LEU A 95 -5.74 23.23 6.68
C LEU A 95 -7.15 23.55 6.17
N GLY A 96 -8.20 23.26 6.95
CA GLY A 96 -9.58 23.35 6.47
C GLY A 96 -9.90 22.31 5.39
N TYR A 97 -9.15 21.19 5.37
CA TYR A 97 -9.34 20.14 4.38
C TYR A 97 -10.72 19.48 4.52
N ALA A 98 -11.49 19.47 3.44
CA ALA A 98 -12.77 18.80 3.33
C ALA A 98 -12.69 17.82 2.14
N PRO A 99 -12.71 16.50 2.37
CA PRO A 99 -12.79 15.54 1.28
C PRO A 99 -14.11 15.70 0.53
N ARG A 100 -14.11 15.33 -0.75
CA ARG A 100 -15.31 15.29 -1.60
C ARG A 100 -15.80 13.88 -1.79
#